data_AF-A0A811MA76-F1
#
_entry.id   AF-A0A811MA76-F1
#
_cell.length_a   1.000
_cell.length_b   1.000
_cell.length_c   1.000
_cell.angle_alpha   90.00
_cell.angle_beta   90.00
_cell.angle_gamma   90.00
#
_symmetry.space_group_name_H-M   'P 1'
#
loop_
_entity.id
_entity.type
_entity.pdbx_description
1 polymer ?
#
loop_
_entity_poly.entity_id
_entity_poly.type
_entity_poly.pdbx_seq_one_letter_code
_entity_poly.pdbx_strand_id
1 'polypeptide(L)'
;MTFVAAPMLRIGQAPTRYQVLLRGITVAGRALSVPAAAFVAGSVMDSRTAITRLPPPPYQALRAEFRPGGSEREPDTFYDFTGVLVVTVPRVALVFVRNAVAKLDPSGILLDDCLARLRAQQRLPP
;
A
#
# COMPACT_ATOMS: atom_id res chain seq x y z
N MET A 1 3.39 -4.01 -25.81
CA MET A 1 3.18 -3.83 -24.36
C MET A 1 4.50 -4.00 -23.66
N THR A 2 4.90 -3.02 -22.85
CA THR A 2 6.19 -3.03 -22.15
C THR A 2 5.96 -3.49 -20.71
N PHE A 3 6.63 -4.56 -20.30
CA PHE A 3 6.55 -5.05 -18.92
C PHE A 3 7.71 -4.50 -18.10
N VAL A 4 7.45 -4.33 -16.80
CA VAL A 4 8.44 -3.91 -15.82
C VAL A 4 8.64 -5.06 -14.83
N ALA A 5 9.89 -5.38 -14.50
CA ALA A 5 10.23 -6.46 -13.58
C ALA A 5 10.87 -5.90 -12.31
N ALA A 6 10.44 -6.40 -11.17
CA ALA A 6 11.07 -6.17 -9.87
C ALA A 6 11.71 -7.49 -9.37
N PRO A 7 12.95 -7.46 -8.83
CA PRO A 7 13.56 -8.66 -8.27
C PRO A 7 12.77 -9.21 -7.08
N MET A 8 12.60 -10.53 -7.04
CA MET A 8 12.06 -11.26 -5.90
C MET A 8 13.19 -11.97 -5.15
N LEU A 9 13.28 -11.75 -3.85
CA LEU A 9 14.29 -12.33 -2.97
C LEU A 9 13.65 -13.45 -2.15
N ARG A 10 14.34 -14.58 -2.01
CA ARG A 10 13.90 -15.66 -1.13
C ARG A 10 14.21 -15.31 0.32
N ILE A 11 13.26 -15.55 1.20
CA ILE A 11 13.46 -15.40 2.65
C ILE A 11 13.89 -16.75 3.21
N GLY A 12 15.13 -16.87 3.68
CA GLY A 12 15.68 -18.14 4.17
C GLY A 12 14.86 -18.77 5.30
N GLN A 13 14.31 -17.94 6.20
CA GLN A 13 13.47 -18.36 7.33
C GLN A 13 12.00 -18.64 6.93
N ALA A 14 11.60 -18.33 5.70
CA ALA A 14 10.23 -18.51 5.20
C ALA A 14 10.26 -18.92 3.71
N PRO A 15 10.56 -20.20 3.40
CA PRO A 15 10.87 -20.65 2.04
C PRO A 15 9.71 -20.51 1.04
N THR A 16 8.48 -20.33 1.53
CA THR A 16 7.27 -20.12 0.72
C THR A 16 6.94 -18.64 0.50
N ARG A 17 7.71 -17.72 1.08
CA ARG A 17 7.51 -16.27 0.96
C ARG A 17 8.62 -15.62 0.15
N TYR A 18 8.23 -14.67 -0.68
CA TYR A 18 9.14 -13.86 -1.47
C TYR A 18 9.09 -12.42 -1.02
N GLN A 19 10.27 -11.84 -0.85
CA GLN A 19 10.43 -10.43 -0.54
C GLN A 19 10.65 -9.65 -1.83
N VAL A 20 9.94 -8.54 -1.98
CA VAL A 20 10.18 -7.51 -2.98
C VAL A 20 10.64 -6.25 -2.26
N LEU A 21 11.54 -5.51 -2.88
CA LEU A 21 12.14 -4.32 -2.27
C LEU A 21 11.38 -3.07 -2.71
N LEU A 22 10.39 -2.68 -1.91
CA LEU A 22 9.72 -1.39 -2.02
C LEU A 22 10.66 -0.28 -1.57
N ARG A 23 10.68 0.84 -2.28
CA ARG A 23 11.50 2.03 -1.98
C ARG A 23 10.66 3.24 -1.62
N GLY A 24 9.43 3.29 -2.12
CA GLY A 24 8.54 4.41 -1.88
C GLY A 24 7.16 4.19 -2.48
N ILE A 25 6.30 5.14 -2.20
CA ILE A 25 4.92 5.19 -2.67
C ILE A 25 4.71 6.59 -3.24
N THR A 26 4.04 6.68 -4.38
CA THR A 26 3.63 7.98 -4.95
C THR A 26 2.12 8.10 -4.96
N VAL A 27 1.61 9.27 -4.61
CA VAL A 27 0.19 9.64 -4.68
C VAL A 27 0.05 10.85 -5.59
N ALA A 28 -0.84 10.76 -6.59
CA ALA A 28 -1.02 11.79 -7.62
C ALA A 28 0.30 12.22 -8.31
N GLY A 29 1.25 11.28 -8.44
CA GLY A 29 2.57 11.52 -9.04
C GLY A 29 3.61 12.14 -8.10
N ARG A 30 3.27 12.43 -6.84
CA ARG A 30 4.18 12.95 -5.82
C ARG A 30 4.63 11.83 -4.88
N ALA A 31 5.91 11.75 -4.58
CA ALA A 31 6.42 10.80 -3.59
C ALA A 31 5.93 11.17 -2.19
N LEU A 32 5.45 10.19 -1.44
CA LEU A 32 5.11 10.39 -0.03
C LEU A 32 6.37 10.70 0.78
N SER A 33 6.26 11.68 1.69
CA SER A 33 7.36 12.04 2.58
C SER A 33 7.51 11.03 3.72
N VAL A 34 8.06 9.86 3.40
CA VAL A 34 8.28 8.76 4.34
C VAL A 34 9.78 8.47 4.44
N PRO A 35 10.36 8.35 5.65
CA PRO A 35 11.76 7.98 5.81
C PRO A 35 12.07 6.64 5.13
N ALA A 36 13.21 6.55 4.45
CA ALA A 36 13.64 5.31 3.79
C ALA A 36 13.71 4.11 4.75
N ALA A 37 13.98 4.37 6.04
CA ALA A 37 13.96 3.39 7.12
C ALA A 37 12.64 2.60 7.21
N ALA A 38 11.52 3.19 6.83
CA ALA A 38 10.22 2.53 6.83
C ALA A 38 10.10 1.37 5.82
N PHE A 39 11.00 1.31 4.83
CA PHE A 39 11.00 0.29 3.78
C PHE A 39 12.16 -0.71 3.89
N VAL A 40 13.07 -0.53 4.87
CA VAL A 40 14.30 -1.35 5.01
C VAL A 40 14.00 -2.82 5.26
N ALA A 41 12.91 -3.12 5.98
CA ALA A 41 12.45 -4.49 6.22
C ALA A 41 11.95 -5.20 4.95
N GLY A 42 11.88 -4.50 3.80
CA GLY A 42 11.32 -4.98 2.55
C GLY A 42 9.81 -5.21 2.63
N SER A 43 9.26 -5.84 1.60
CA SER A 43 7.83 -6.12 1.50
C SER A 43 7.61 -7.55 1.02
N VAL A 44 6.56 -8.21 1.48
CA VAL A 44 6.21 -9.57 1.01
C VAL A 44 5.11 -9.45 -0.01
N MET A 45 5.29 -10.11 -1.17
CA MET A 45 4.22 -10.28 -2.14
C MET A 45 3.46 -11.57 -1.80
N ASP A 46 2.17 -11.44 -1.49
CA ASP A 46 1.35 -12.56 -1.03
C ASP A 46 -0.01 -12.57 -1.73
N SER A 47 -0.20 -13.53 -2.64
CA SER A 47 -1.48 -13.74 -3.34
C SER A 47 -2.64 -14.14 -2.44
N ARG A 48 -2.38 -14.56 -1.19
CA ARG A 48 -3.42 -14.93 -0.23
C ARG A 48 -3.95 -13.74 0.56
N THR A 49 -3.37 -12.56 0.35
CA THR A 49 -3.74 -11.34 1.05
C THR A 49 -4.31 -10.33 0.06
N ALA A 50 -5.63 -10.10 0.13
CA ALA A 50 -6.31 -9.14 -0.75
C ALA A 50 -5.96 -7.66 -0.44
N ILE A 51 -5.45 -7.38 0.77
CA ILE A 51 -5.20 -6.02 1.26
C ILE A 51 -3.72 -5.79 1.52
N THR A 52 -3.16 -4.73 0.93
CA THR A 52 -1.78 -4.31 1.19
C THR A 52 -1.59 -3.89 2.66
N ARG A 53 -0.51 -4.36 3.29
CA ARG A 53 -0.17 -4.00 4.68
C ARG A 53 1.05 -3.09 4.69
N LEU A 54 0.84 -1.86 5.15
CA LEU A 54 1.89 -0.86 5.30
C LEU A 54 2.22 -0.66 6.79
N PRO A 55 3.51 -0.48 7.15
CA PRO A 55 3.88 0.01 8.47
C PRO A 55 3.19 1.36 8.78
N PRO A 56 3.07 1.74 10.07
CA PRO A 56 2.32 2.94 10.44
C PRO A 56 2.76 4.24 9.73
N PRO A 57 4.06 4.56 9.59
CA PRO A 57 4.48 5.81 8.93
C PRO A 57 4.06 5.93 7.45
N PRO A 58 4.36 4.97 6.55
CA PRO A 58 3.90 5.05 5.16
C PRO A 58 2.38 4.99 5.03
N TYR A 59 1.69 4.26 5.92
CA TYR A 59 0.24 4.24 5.92
C TYR A 59 -0.35 5.62 6.28
N GLN A 60 0.14 6.26 7.34
CA GLN A 60 -0.35 7.58 7.76
C GLN A 60 -0.11 8.64 6.68
N ALA A 61 1.06 8.62 6.03
CA ALA A 61 1.35 9.50 4.91
C ALA A 61 0.42 9.26 3.71
N LEU A 62 0.13 7.99 3.39
CA LEU A 62 -0.80 7.64 2.32
C LEU A 62 -2.21 8.14 2.65
N ARG A 63 -2.69 7.88 3.87
CA ARG A 63 -4.02 8.31 4.35
C ARG A 63 -4.15 9.84 4.35
N ALA A 64 -3.11 10.57 4.74
CA ALA A 64 -3.14 12.04 4.76
C ALA A 64 -3.36 12.65 3.36
N GLU A 65 -2.77 12.04 2.32
CA GLU A 65 -2.96 12.43 0.92
C GLU A 65 -4.26 11.86 0.32
N PHE A 66 -4.79 10.78 0.89
CA PHE A 66 -6.00 10.13 0.43
C PHE A 66 -7.25 10.81 1.00
N ARG A 67 -7.77 11.80 0.27
CA ARG A 67 -9.00 12.53 0.61
C ARG A 67 -10.05 12.34 -0.49
N PRO A 68 -10.81 11.22 -0.48
CA PRO A 68 -11.66 10.82 -1.60
C PRO A 68 -13.00 11.58 -1.69
N GLY A 69 -13.21 12.62 -0.89
CA GLY A 69 -14.44 13.43 -0.87
C GLY A 69 -15.56 12.91 0.04
N GLY A 70 -15.37 11.76 0.68
CA GLY A 70 -16.25 11.22 1.72
C GLY A 70 -15.78 11.55 3.14
N SER A 71 -16.64 11.33 4.13
CA SER A 71 -16.26 11.42 5.54
C SER A 71 -15.61 10.12 6.00
N GLU A 72 -14.52 10.23 6.73
CA GLU A 72 -13.91 9.08 7.38
C GLU A 72 -14.83 8.50 8.46
N ARG A 73 -14.87 7.16 8.53
CA ARG A 73 -15.66 6.43 9.53
C ARG A 73 -14.76 5.50 10.30
N GLU A 74 -15.10 5.26 11.57
CA GLU A 74 -14.42 4.25 12.37
C GLU A 74 -14.67 2.82 11.85
N PRO A 75 -13.62 1.98 11.79
CA PRO A 75 -12.22 2.34 12.00
C PRO A 75 -11.67 3.19 10.84
N ASP A 76 -10.83 4.20 11.14
CA ASP A 76 -9.84 5.04 10.39
C ASP A 76 -9.35 4.63 8.96
N THR A 77 -10.11 3.83 8.26
CA THR A 77 -9.81 3.09 7.03
C THR A 77 -11.03 3.04 6.14
N PHE A 78 -12.24 3.06 6.71
CA PHE A 78 -13.47 3.12 5.96
C PHE A 78 -13.85 4.56 5.68
N TYR A 79 -14.39 4.78 4.49
CA TYR A 79 -14.94 6.07 4.09
C TYR A 79 -16.43 5.90 3.82
N ASP A 80 -17.22 6.83 4.32
CA ASP A 80 -18.62 6.92 3.96
C ASP A 80 -18.75 7.78 2.69
N PHE A 81 -19.15 7.13 1.60
CA PHE A 81 -19.43 7.77 0.32
C PHE A 81 -20.92 8.05 0.10
N THR A 82 -21.76 7.89 1.13
CA THR A 82 -23.19 8.21 1.04
C THR A 82 -23.39 9.65 0.60
N GLY A 83 -24.10 9.85 -0.50
CA GLY A 83 -24.32 11.18 -1.08
C GLY A 83 -23.15 11.75 -1.91
N VAL A 84 -22.05 11.02 -2.05
CA VAL A 84 -20.93 11.39 -2.94
C VAL A 84 -21.23 10.90 -4.36
N LEU A 85 -21.50 11.84 -5.27
CA LEU A 85 -21.83 11.52 -6.68
C LEU A 85 -20.62 10.99 -7.47
N VAL A 86 -19.41 11.42 -7.13
CA VAL A 86 -18.17 11.03 -7.81
C VAL A 86 -17.07 10.80 -6.79
N VAL A 87 -16.68 9.54 -6.58
CA VAL A 87 -15.54 9.18 -5.73
C VAL A 87 -14.26 9.36 -6.54
N THR A 88 -13.41 10.30 -6.11
CA THR A 88 -12.12 10.54 -6.77
C THR A 88 -11.02 9.79 -6.03
N VAL A 89 -10.52 8.72 -6.64
CA VAL A 89 -9.40 7.94 -6.10
C VAL A 89 -8.09 8.49 -6.68
N PRO A 90 -7.17 9.04 -5.86
CA PRO A 90 -5.88 9.51 -6.37
C PRO A 90 -5.07 8.35 -6.95
N ARG A 91 -4.28 8.63 -7.98
CA ARG A 91 -3.39 7.64 -8.58
C ARG A 91 -2.31 7.26 -7.57
N VAL A 92 -2.29 5.99 -7.15
CA VAL A 92 -1.25 5.44 -6.28
C VAL A 92 -0.33 4.55 -7.10
N ALA A 93 0.98 4.67 -6.86
CA ALA A 93 1.95 3.74 -7.43
C ALA A 93 2.99 3.31 -6.39
N LEU A 94 3.38 2.04 -6.46
CA LEU A 94 4.44 1.44 -5.68
C LEU A 94 5.74 1.51 -6.48
N VAL A 95 6.79 2.07 -5.86
CA VAL A 95 8.11 2.21 -6.48
C VAL A 95 9.04 1.18 -5.87
N PHE A 96 9.43 0.19 -6.66
CA PHE A 96 10.39 -0.84 -6.28
C PHE A 96 11.81 -0.45 -6.70
N VAL A 97 12.79 -1.20 -6.20
CA VAL A 97 14.18 -1.09 -6.65
C VAL A 97 14.31 -1.18 -8.17
N ARG A 98 15.39 -0.61 -8.71
CA ARG A 98 15.61 -0.44 -10.16
C ARG A 98 14.53 0.39 -10.86
N ASN A 99 13.86 1.26 -10.10
CA ASN A 99 12.80 2.15 -10.59
C ASN A 99 11.64 1.40 -11.25
N ALA A 100 11.38 0.16 -10.82
CA ALA A 100 10.23 -0.59 -11.26
C ALA A 100 8.97 0.00 -10.60
N VAL A 101 8.03 0.49 -11.41
CA VAL A 101 6.82 1.16 -10.90
C VAL A 101 5.58 0.32 -11.20
N ALA A 102 4.86 -0.06 -10.15
CA ALA A 102 3.55 -0.68 -10.27
C ALA A 102 2.46 0.35 -9.94
N LYS A 103 1.66 0.71 -10.95
CA LYS A 103 0.50 1.59 -10.76
C LYS A 103 -0.68 0.75 -10.26
N LEU A 104 -1.34 1.22 -9.21
CA LEU A 104 -2.51 0.56 -8.66
C LEU A 104 -3.76 1.05 -9.40
N ASP A 105 -4.60 0.11 -9.79
CA ASP A 105 -5.98 0.39 -10.20
C ASP A 105 -6.78 0.91 -9.00
N PRO A 106 -7.80 1.76 -9.17
CA PRO A 106 -8.66 2.19 -8.07
C PRO A 106 -9.21 1.04 -7.20
N SER A 107 -9.54 -0.10 -7.81
CA SER A 107 -9.98 -1.32 -7.10
C SER A 107 -8.89 -1.96 -6.23
N GLY A 108 -7.62 -1.66 -6.49
CA GLY A 108 -6.48 -2.06 -5.65
C GLY A 108 -6.13 -1.04 -4.56
N ILE A 109 -6.83 0.10 -4.51
CA ILE A 109 -6.62 1.18 -3.52
C ILE A 109 -7.78 1.18 -2.51
N LEU A 110 -9.02 1.10 -3.02
CA LEU A 110 -10.24 0.93 -2.23
C LEU A 110 -10.81 -0.47 -2.43
N LEU A 111 -11.07 -1.16 -1.32
CA LEU A 111 -11.80 -2.43 -1.30
C LEU A 111 -12.99 -2.26 -0.37
N ASP A 112 -14.22 -2.41 -0.88
CA ASP A 112 -15.47 -2.26 -0.12
C ASP A 112 -15.50 -0.98 0.75
N ASP A 113 -15.24 0.17 0.12
CA ASP A 113 -15.14 1.49 0.75
C ASP A 113 -14.06 1.65 1.84
N CYS A 114 -13.14 0.68 1.89
CA CYS A 114 -12.03 0.63 2.82
C CYS A 114 -10.72 0.93 2.07
N LEU A 115 -9.99 1.96 2.50
CA LEU A 115 -8.61 2.15 2.10
C LEU A 115 -7.80 0.95 2.60
N ALA A 116 -7.20 0.22 1.66
CA ALA A 116 -6.44 -1.00 1.92
C ALA A 116 -5.44 -0.83 3.08
N ARG A 117 -5.87 -1.22 4.30
CA ARG A 117 -5.11 -1.28 5.54
C ARG A 117 -5.58 -2.49 6.33
N LEU A 118 -4.67 -3.33 6.80
CA LEU A 118 -5.01 -4.34 7.80
C LEU A 118 -4.02 -4.30 8.96
N ARG A 119 -4.61 -4.25 10.16
CA ARG A 119 -4.09 -4.47 11.52
C ARG A 119 -2.56 -4.56 11.68
N ALA A 120 -2.06 -3.81 12.67
CA ALA A 120 -0.75 -4.04 13.27
C ALA A 120 -0.53 -5.54 13.46
N GLN A 121 0.56 -6.07 12.90
CA GLN A 121 1.07 -7.37 13.36
C GLN A 121 1.36 -7.20 14.84
N GLN A 122 0.46 -7.72 15.68
CA GLN A 122 0.87 -8.09 17.02
C GLN A 122 2.04 -9.06 16.85
N ARG A 123 3.14 -8.71 17.51
CA ARG A 123 4.28 -9.59 17.79
C ARG A 123 3.77 -11.02 17.96
N LEU A 124 4.21 -11.93 17.09
CA LEU A 124 4.09 -13.34 17.39
C LEU A 124 4.99 -13.58 18.62
N PRO A 125 4.47 -14.10 19.76
CA PRO A 125 5.33 -14.55 20.85
C PRO A 125 6.23 -15.70 20.36
N PRO A 126 7.39 -15.91 21.01
CA PRO A 126 8.42 -16.84 20.56
C PRO A 126 7.92 -18.29 20.43
#